data_AF-A0A2H6AXR9-F1
#
_entry.id   AF-A0A2H6AXR9-F1
#
_cell.length_a   1.000
_cell.length_b   1.000
_cell.length_c   1.000
_cell.angle_alpha   90.00
_cell.angle_beta   90.00
_cell.angle_gamma   90.00
#
_symmetry.space_group_name_H-M   'P 1'
#
loop_
_entity.id
_entity.type
_entity.pdbx_description
1 polymer ?
#
loop_
_entity_poly.entity_id
_entity_poly.type
_entity_poly.pdbx_seq_one_letter_code
_entity_poly.pdbx_strand_id
1 'polypeptide(L)'
;MSDAHGARGYGPVAIALHWSVAALILANLAVGWIGEEMERSPEKFTLFHWHMSLGLLVLLLSAVRLAWRWVEPPPPPLTRMPFEVTLARTVHGGLLAISLLGPITGIAAQLAEGRPIAFFGIELVGGRQPPRTVEPAASRVFVEEEGEEEAMGAALAAPPSGENEAEEEANEIWQGLHAALVKPALILLLLLHLGGALKHHFVDRDDTLARMLGRLPARASAVSGPPVP
;
A
#
# COMPACT_ATOMS: atom_id res chain seq x y z
N MET A 1 -43.34 4.40 -2.39
CA MET A 1 -42.18 4.01 -1.56
C MET A 1 -40.90 4.00 -2.40
N SER A 2 -40.61 5.10 -3.07
CA SER A 2 -39.35 5.42 -3.76
C SER A 2 -38.95 6.81 -3.24
N ASP A 3 -37.68 7.18 -3.30
CA ASP A 3 -37.18 8.57 -3.08
C ASP A 3 -36.49 8.87 -1.74
N ALA A 4 -35.84 7.87 -1.10
CA ALA A 4 -34.92 8.11 0.02
C ALA A 4 -33.43 7.84 -0.31
N HIS A 5 -33.10 7.47 -1.56
CA HIS A 5 -31.75 7.02 -1.93
C HIS A 5 -30.83 8.15 -2.45
N GLY A 6 -31.38 9.31 -2.83
CA GLY A 6 -30.61 10.39 -3.47
C GLY A 6 -29.85 11.32 -2.52
N ALA A 7 -30.10 11.25 -1.21
CA ALA A 7 -29.62 12.22 -0.21
C ALA A 7 -28.64 11.63 0.82
N ARG A 8 -28.17 10.39 0.65
CA ARG A 8 -27.32 9.73 1.66
C ARG A 8 -25.83 10.01 1.40
N GLY A 9 -25.15 10.53 2.42
CA GLY A 9 -23.68 10.56 2.49
C GLY A 9 -23.13 9.15 2.71
N TYR A 10 -21.81 9.03 2.85
CA TYR A 10 -21.19 7.74 3.16
C TYR A 10 -21.58 7.26 4.56
N GLY A 11 -21.81 5.97 4.71
CA GLY A 11 -21.97 5.30 6.00
C GLY A 11 -20.69 5.31 6.83
N PRO A 12 -20.80 5.13 8.16
CA PRO A 12 -19.67 5.23 9.09
C PRO A 12 -18.59 4.18 8.80
N VAL A 13 -18.97 2.98 8.34
CA VAL A 13 -18.03 1.91 7.97
C VAL A 13 -17.19 2.32 6.76
N ALA A 14 -17.82 2.84 5.71
CA ALA A 14 -17.11 3.30 4.52
C ALA A 14 -16.14 4.45 4.83
N ILE A 15 -16.55 5.38 5.70
CA ILE A 15 -15.71 6.49 6.20
C ILE A 15 -14.52 5.94 6.99
N ALA A 16 -14.76 5.04 7.94
CA ALA A 16 -13.70 4.43 8.75
C ALA A 16 -12.68 3.70 7.87
N LEU A 17 -13.15 2.84 6.96
CA LEU A 17 -12.27 2.14 6.01
C LEU A 17 -11.44 3.10 5.16
N HIS A 18 -12.03 4.20 4.68
CA HIS A 18 -11.30 5.22 3.92
C HIS A 18 -10.18 5.85 4.74
N TRP A 19 -10.48 6.36 5.94
CA TRP A 19 -9.49 7.04 6.78
C TRP A 19 -8.43 6.09 7.33
N SER A 20 -8.78 4.85 7.66
CA SER A 20 -7.81 3.82 8.06
C SER A 20 -6.83 3.52 6.94
N VAL A 21 -7.33 3.28 5.71
CA VAL A 21 -6.46 3.02 4.55
C VAL A 21 -5.61 4.25 4.24
N ALA A 22 -6.17 5.46 4.28
CA ALA A 22 -5.43 6.70 4.04
C ALA A 22 -4.29 6.88 5.06
N ALA A 23 -4.56 6.70 6.35
CA ALA A 23 -3.55 6.80 7.40
C ALA A 23 -2.44 5.75 7.24
N LEU A 24 -2.81 4.51 6.93
CA LEU A 24 -1.84 3.43 6.69
C LEU A 24 -0.98 3.68 5.47
N ILE A 25 -1.55 4.20 4.37
CA ILE A 25 -0.80 4.58 3.17
C ILE A 25 0.24 5.65 3.50
N LEU A 26 -0.13 6.70 4.24
CA LEU A 26 0.78 7.76 4.63
C LEU A 26 1.89 7.26 5.56
N ALA A 27 1.55 6.45 6.56
CA ALA A 27 2.52 5.83 7.45
C ALA A 27 3.49 4.92 6.68
N ASN A 28 2.97 4.07 5.79
CA ASN A 28 3.77 3.14 5.01
C ASN A 28 4.73 3.87 4.05
N LEU A 29 4.24 4.93 3.40
CA LEU A 29 5.05 5.79 2.53
C LEU A 29 6.17 6.47 3.32
N ALA A 30 5.88 6.99 4.52
CA ALA A 30 6.89 7.61 5.37
C ALA A 30 7.97 6.61 5.81
N VAL A 31 7.58 5.43 6.29
CA VAL A 31 8.53 4.37 6.69
C VAL A 31 9.38 3.91 5.51
N GLY A 32 8.76 3.71 4.34
CA GLY A 32 9.47 3.32 3.12
C GLY A 32 10.48 4.37 2.67
N TRP A 33 10.11 5.65 2.74
CA TRP A 33 11.01 6.76 2.40
C TRP A 33 12.19 6.87 3.36
N ILE A 34 11.93 6.79 4.67
CA ILE A 34 12.99 6.83 5.69
C ILE A 34 13.96 5.66 5.49
N GLY A 35 13.44 4.45 5.26
CA GLY A 35 14.28 3.27 5.04
C GLY A 35 15.12 3.33 3.77
N GLU A 36 14.65 4.00 2.72
CA GLU A 36 15.37 4.17 1.46
C GLU A 36 16.66 4.98 1.65
N GLU A 37 16.60 6.08 2.41
CA GLU A 37 17.73 6.99 2.69
C GLU A 37 18.77 6.39 3.66
N MET A 38 18.38 5.38 4.44
CA MET A 38 19.27 4.78 5.44
C MET A 38 20.33 3.89 4.81
N GLU A 39 21.52 3.88 5.41
CA GLU A 39 22.54 2.87 5.12
C GLU A 39 22.09 1.47 5.58
N ARG A 40 22.79 0.43 5.13
CA ARG A 40 22.47 -0.95 5.54
C ARG A 40 22.79 -1.14 7.03
N SER A 41 21.74 -1.17 7.86
CA SER A 41 21.85 -1.34 9.31
C SER A 41 20.69 -2.19 9.89
N PRO A 42 20.81 -2.72 11.13
CA PRO A 42 19.73 -3.42 11.83
C PRO A 42 18.43 -2.59 11.95
N GLU A 43 18.56 -1.28 12.11
CA GLU A 43 17.44 -0.34 12.19
C GLU A 43 16.71 -0.23 10.84
N LYS A 44 17.44 -0.20 9.72
CA LYS A 44 16.86 -0.24 8.38
C LYS A 44 16.05 -1.53 8.19
N PHE A 45 16.57 -2.69 8.55
CA PHE A 45 15.83 -3.95 8.46
C PHE A 45 14.55 -3.93 9.31
N THR A 46 14.63 -3.40 10.52
CA THR A 46 13.45 -3.25 11.39
C THR A 46 12.39 -2.35 10.76
N LEU A 47 12.77 -1.21 10.19
CA LEU A 47 11.85 -0.33 9.47
C LEU A 47 11.21 -1.02 8.26
N PHE A 48 11.96 -1.81 7.49
CA PHE A 48 11.40 -2.57 6.38
C PHE A 48 10.44 -3.68 6.84
N HIS A 49 10.65 -4.30 8.01
CA HIS A 49 9.67 -5.22 8.59
C HIS A 49 8.34 -4.50 8.94
N TRP A 50 8.43 -3.27 9.46
CA TRP A 50 7.26 -2.42 9.67
C TRP A 50 6.59 -2.03 8.36
N HIS A 51 7.37 -1.63 7.34
CA HIS A 51 6.87 -1.30 6.00
C HIS A 51 6.10 -2.49 5.38
N MET A 52 6.64 -3.71 5.48
CA MET A 52 5.97 -4.92 4.98
C MET A 52 4.64 -5.16 5.70
N SER A 53 4.64 -5.07 7.04
CA SER A 53 3.43 -5.31 7.85
C SER A 53 2.34 -4.27 7.59
N LEU A 54 2.72 -2.99 7.47
CA LEU A 54 1.80 -1.91 7.13
C LEU A 54 1.27 -2.06 5.69
N GLY A 55 2.12 -2.45 4.74
CA GLY A 55 1.72 -2.74 3.36
C GLY A 55 0.68 -3.87 3.27
N LEU A 56 0.84 -4.93 4.07
CA LEU A 56 -0.14 -6.03 4.16
C LEU A 56 -1.48 -5.57 4.76
N LEU A 57 -1.47 -4.67 5.75
CA LEU A 57 -2.69 -4.06 6.28
C LEU A 57 -3.38 -3.18 5.23
N VAL A 58 -2.61 -2.38 4.47
CA VAL A 58 -3.14 -1.58 3.35
C VAL A 58 -3.82 -2.50 2.34
N LEU A 59 -3.18 -3.60 1.95
CA LEU A 59 -3.73 -4.58 1.01
C LEU A 59 -5.07 -5.15 1.53
N LEU A 60 -5.07 -5.66 2.76
CA LEU A 60 -6.24 -6.28 3.37
C LEU A 60 -7.40 -5.29 3.48
N LEU A 61 -7.18 -4.12 4.07
CA LEU A 61 -8.24 -3.13 4.25
C LEU A 61 -8.70 -2.49 2.93
N SER A 62 -7.81 -2.37 1.95
CA SER A 62 -8.19 -1.90 0.60
C SER A 62 -9.05 -2.93 -0.12
N ALA A 63 -8.77 -4.23 0.04
CA ALA A 63 -9.60 -5.31 -0.48
C ALA A 63 -10.99 -5.32 0.18
N VAL A 64 -11.05 -5.19 1.52
CA VAL A 64 -12.31 -5.03 2.26
C VAL A 64 -13.06 -3.79 1.80
N ARG A 65 -12.35 -2.66 1.59
CA ARG A 65 -12.96 -1.42 1.09
C ARG A 65 -13.50 -1.57 -0.33
N LEU A 66 -12.81 -2.28 -1.22
CA LEU A 66 -13.31 -2.62 -2.55
C LEU A 66 -14.56 -3.50 -2.42
N ALA A 67 -14.51 -4.54 -1.58
CA ALA A 67 -15.63 -5.42 -1.24
C ALA A 67 -16.86 -4.65 -0.75
N TRP A 68 -16.63 -3.66 0.11
CA TRP A 68 -17.70 -2.86 0.70
C TRP A 68 -18.48 -2.04 -0.33
N ARG A 69 -17.90 -1.73 -1.49
CA ARG A 69 -18.59 -0.97 -2.55
C ARG A 69 -19.77 -1.71 -3.17
N TRP A 70 -19.82 -3.04 -3.05
CA TRP A 70 -20.99 -3.82 -3.47
C TRP A 70 -22.11 -3.82 -2.43
N VAL A 71 -21.78 -3.64 -1.15
CA VAL A 71 -22.76 -3.49 -0.05
C VAL A 71 -23.31 -2.07 -0.03
N GLU A 72 -22.42 -1.09 -0.15
CA GLU A 72 -22.74 0.33 -0.10
C GLU A 72 -22.15 1.05 -1.32
N PRO A 73 -22.93 1.15 -2.41
CA PRO A 73 -22.48 1.84 -3.62
C PRO A 73 -22.16 3.32 -3.34
N PRO A 74 -21.13 3.88 -3.99
CA PRO A 74 -20.76 5.27 -3.78
C PRO A 74 -21.91 6.21 -4.18
N PRO A 75 -22.16 7.29 -3.42
CA PRO A 75 -23.17 8.27 -3.73
C PRO A 75 -22.86 8.99 -5.06
N PRO A 76 -23.89 9.56 -5.72
CA PRO A 76 -23.70 10.27 -6.97
C PRO A 76 -22.76 11.49 -6.81
N PRO A 77 -22.01 11.83 -7.87
CA PRO A 77 -21.12 12.98 -7.87
C PRO A 77 -21.90 14.28 -7.68
N LEU A 78 -21.27 15.25 -7.02
CA LEU A 78 -21.85 16.58 -6.76
C LEU A 78 -21.70 17.54 -7.95
N THR A 79 -20.62 17.40 -8.70
CA THR A 79 -20.39 18.16 -9.93
C THR A 79 -21.21 17.60 -11.09
N ARG A 80 -21.69 18.50 -11.95
CA ARG A 80 -22.37 18.17 -13.21
C ARG A 80 -21.43 18.15 -14.42
N MET A 81 -20.17 18.58 -14.23
CA MET A 81 -19.19 18.67 -15.31
C MET A 81 -18.63 17.28 -15.65
N PRO A 82 -18.83 16.75 -16.87
CA PRO A 82 -18.44 15.38 -17.21
C PRO A 82 -16.94 15.10 -17.03
N PHE A 83 -16.07 16.07 -17.35
CA PHE A 83 -14.63 15.89 -17.22
C PHE A 83 -14.19 15.77 -15.75
N GLU A 84 -14.79 16.53 -14.84
CA GLU A 84 -14.48 16.44 -13.40
C GLU A 84 -14.91 15.09 -12.83
N VAL A 85 -16.08 14.58 -13.26
CA VAL A 85 -16.55 13.25 -12.89
C VAL A 85 -15.60 12.17 -13.38
N THR A 86 -15.19 12.25 -14.65
CA THR A 86 -14.23 11.29 -15.23
C THR A 86 -12.90 11.34 -14.51
N LEU A 87 -12.33 12.53 -14.30
CA LEU A 87 -11.06 12.71 -13.59
C LEU A 87 -11.14 12.16 -12.16
N ALA A 88 -12.19 12.50 -11.41
CA ALA A 88 -12.40 11.98 -10.06
C ALA A 88 -12.47 10.45 -10.06
N ARG A 89 -13.21 9.84 -10.98
CA ARG A 89 -13.31 8.37 -11.11
C ARG A 89 -11.96 7.75 -11.44
N THR A 90 -11.19 8.34 -12.36
CA THR A 90 -9.86 7.85 -12.73
C THR A 90 -8.90 7.93 -11.55
N VAL A 91 -8.84 9.06 -10.84
CA VAL A 91 -7.97 9.23 -9.67
C VAL A 91 -8.34 8.26 -8.55
N HIS A 92 -9.62 8.14 -8.20
CA HIS A 92 -10.06 7.19 -7.16
C HIS A 92 -9.85 5.73 -7.56
N GLY A 93 -10.11 5.40 -8.84
CA GLY A 93 -9.84 4.07 -9.39
C GLY A 93 -8.35 3.74 -9.36
N GLY A 94 -7.50 4.69 -9.75
CA GLY A 94 -6.04 4.58 -9.68
C GLY A 94 -5.55 4.38 -8.26
N LEU A 95 -6.04 5.17 -7.28
CA LEU A 95 -5.70 4.99 -5.87
C LEU A 95 -6.13 3.62 -5.32
N LEU A 96 -7.29 3.12 -5.76
CA LEU A 96 -7.74 1.80 -5.37
C LEU A 96 -6.90 0.68 -6.01
N ALA A 97 -6.55 0.84 -7.28
CA ALA A 97 -5.69 -0.10 -7.98
C ALA A 97 -4.29 -0.14 -7.35
N ILE A 98 -3.66 1.01 -7.14
CA ILE A 98 -2.29 1.06 -6.60
C ILE A 98 -2.20 0.64 -5.13
N SER A 99 -3.25 0.85 -4.33
CA SER A 99 -3.29 0.36 -2.94
C SER A 99 -3.44 -1.17 -2.83
N LEU A 100 -3.86 -1.83 -3.91
CA LEU A 100 -3.85 -3.30 -4.01
C LEU A 100 -2.58 -3.80 -4.70
N LEU A 101 -2.27 -3.26 -5.88
CA LEU A 101 -1.16 -3.70 -6.71
C LEU A 101 0.20 -3.37 -6.09
N GLY A 102 0.36 -2.22 -5.44
CA GLY A 102 1.62 -1.82 -4.81
C GLY A 102 2.10 -2.83 -3.76
N PRO A 103 1.29 -3.18 -2.74
CA PRO A 103 1.66 -4.24 -1.80
C PRO A 103 1.89 -5.61 -2.48
N ILE A 104 1.09 -5.97 -3.49
CA ILE A 104 1.27 -7.23 -4.23
C ILE A 104 2.63 -7.27 -4.94
N THR A 105 3.06 -6.19 -5.59
CA THR A 105 4.38 -6.13 -6.23
C THR A 105 5.51 -6.17 -5.20
N GLY A 106 5.31 -5.59 -4.01
CA GLY A 106 6.28 -5.68 -2.91
C GLY A 106 6.42 -7.10 -2.35
N ILE A 107 5.30 -7.83 -2.22
CA ILE A 107 5.30 -9.25 -1.87
C ILE A 107 6.02 -10.07 -2.93
N ALA A 108 5.73 -9.82 -4.21
CA ALA A 108 6.38 -10.52 -5.33
C ALA A 108 7.90 -10.29 -5.33
N ALA A 109 8.35 -9.04 -5.11
CA ALA A 109 9.78 -8.72 -4.98
C ALA A 109 10.46 -9.48 -3.83
N GLN A 110 9.82 -9.57 -2.67
CA GLN A 110 10.37 -10.32 -1.53
C GLN A 110 10.46 -11.83 -1.78
N LEU A 111 9.44 -12.41 -2.41
CA LEU A 111 9.44 -13.84 -2.75
C LEU A 111 10.49 -14.19 -3.80
N ALA A 112 10.72 -13.28 -4.76
CA ALA A 112 11.75 -13.43 -5.77
C ALA A 112 13.16 -13.44 -5.12
N GLU A 113 13.40 -12.60 -4.11
CA GLU A 113 14.64 -12.60 -3.31
C GLU A 113 14.75 -13.78 -2.32
N GLY A 114 13.73 -14.64 -2.24
CA GLY A 114 13.71 -15.79 -1.32
C GLY A 114 13.62 -15.40 0.16
N ARG A 115 13.19 -14.17 0.46
CA ARG A 115 13.04 -13.67 1.83
C ARG A 115 11.68 -14.06 2.42
N PRO A 116 11.61 -14.30 3.75
CA PRO A 116 10.35 -14.66 4.39
C PRO A 116 9.36 -13.50 4.40
N ILE A 117 8.08 -13.80 4.21
CA ILE A 117 7.00 -12.81 4.41
C ILE A 117 6.60 -12.86 5.87
N ALA A 118 6.88 -11.80 6.62
CA ALA A 118 6.47 -11.66 8.01
C ALA A 118 5.39 -10.58 8.18
N PHE A 119 4.43 -10.85 9.06
CA PHE A 119 3.38 -9.92 9.48
C PHE A 119 3.49 -9.69 10.98
N PHE A 120 3.93 -8.49 11.38
CA PHE A 120 4.22 -8.14 12.78
C PHE A 120 5.15 -9.13 13.48
N GLY A 121 6.17 -9.62 12.74
CA GLY A 121 7.15 -10.59 13.25
C GLY A 121 6.69 -12.06 13.21
N ILE A 122 5.45 -12.33 12.79
CA ILE A 122 4.96 -13.69 12.56
C ILE A 122 5.21 -14.06 11.10
N GLU A 123 6.02 -15.09 10.87
CA GLU A 123 6.28 -15.60 9.52
C GLU A 123 5.04 -16.25 8.93
N LEU A 124 4.58 -15.71 7.80
CA LEU A 124 3.44 -16.23 7.04
C LEU A 124 3.90 -17.19 5.94
N VAL A 125 5.02 -16.87 5.29
CA VAL A 125 5.60 -17.67 4.21
C VAL A 125 7.10 -17.81 4.44
N GLY A 126 7.53 -19.07 4.50
CA GLY A 126 8.90 -19.54 4.58
C GLY A 126 9.81 -18.89 3.56
N GLY A 127 10.91 -18.26 4.01
CA GLY A 127 12.00 -17.89 3.10
C GLY A 127 12.72 -19.14 2.57
N ARG A 128 13.17 -19.11 1.31
CA ARG A 128 14.08 -20.14 0.76
C ARG A 128 15.51 -19.98 1.28
N GLN A 129 15.87 -18.76 1.71
CA GLN A 129 17.14 -18.50 2.35
C GLN A 129 17.03 -18.88 3.84
N PRO A 130 17.90 -19.77 4.38
CA PRO A 130 17.96 -19.96 5.82
C PRO A 130 18.23 -18.60 6.48
N PRO A 131 17.73 -18.35 7.71
CA PRO A 131 18.05 -17.13 8.42
C PRO A 131 19.57 -16.97 8.38
N ARG A 132 20.07 -15.87 7.81
CA ARG A 132 21.48 -15.52 7.93
C ARG A 132 21.70 -15.30 9.42
N THR A 133 22.04 -16.37 10.14
CA THR A 133 22.70 -16.27 11.41
C THR A 133 23.86 -15.35 11.12
N VAL A 134 23.82 -14.15 11.71
CA VAL A 134 25.02 -13.37 11.89
C VAL A 134 25.88 -14.30 12.72
N GLU A 135 26.74 -15.09 12.08
CA GLU A 135 27.83 -15.72 12.78
C GLU A 135 28.49 -14.58 13.54
N PRO A 136 28.52 -14.63 14.88
CA PRO A 136 29.28 -13.64 15.60
C PRO A 136 30.68 -13.68 14.98
N ALA A 137 31.21 -12.53 14.57
CA ALA A 137 32.54 -12.45 13.93
C ALA A 137 33.66 -13.15 14.74
N ALA A 138 33.37 -13.50 15.99
CA ALA A 138 34.17 -14.33 16.89
C ALA A 138 34.28 -15.83 16.51
N SER A 139 33.40 -16.43 15.68
CA SER A 139 33.53 -17.85 15.29
C SER A 139 34.48 -18.08 14.12
N ARG A 140 34.83 -17.03 13.36
CA ARG A 140 35.79 -17.11 12.24
C ARG A 140 37.26 -17.17 12.67
N VAL A 141 37.55 -17.06 13.96
CA VAL A 141 38.93 -16.99 14.46
C VAL A 141 39.45 -18.36 14.92
N PHE A 142 38.63 -19.42 14.95
CA PHE A 142 39.06 -20.72 15.49
C PHE A 142 38.47 -21.92 14.75
N VAL A 143 38.83 -22.14 13.48
CA VAL A 143 38.93 -23.49 12.90
C VAL A 143 40.10 -23.48 11.93
N GLU A 144 41.10 -24.32 12.22
CA GLU A 144 42.43 -24.34 11.62
C GLU A 144 42.47 -24.81 10.15
N GLU A 145 43.50 -24.29 9.48
CA GLU A 145 43.93 -24.29 8.07
C GLU A 145 43.97 -25.59 7.23
N GLU A 146 43.44 -26.75 7.64
CA GLU A 146 43.75 -28.01 6.90
C GLU A 146 42.65 -28.58 5.98
N GLY A 147 41.52 -27.89 5.77
CA GLY A 147 40.39 -28.40 4.97
C GLY A 147 39.95 -27.56 3.76
N GLU A 148 40.62 -26.44 3.47
CA GLU A 148 40.10 -25.42 2.55
C GLU A 148 40.22 -25.79 1.06
N GLU A 149 41.17 -26.64 0.66
CA GLU A 149 41.34 -26.99 -0.76
C GLU A 149 40.24 -27.93 -1.30
N GLU A 150 39.73 -28.85 -0.48
CA GLU A 150 38.66 -29.79 -0.89
C GLU A 150 37.27 -29.13 -0.85
N ALA A 151 37.06 -28.20 0.09
CA ALA A 151 35.84 -27.40 0.18
C ALA A 151 35.75 -26.34 -0.93
N MET A 152 36.88 -25.80 -1.40
CA MET A 152 36.89 -24.84 -2.51
C MET A 152 36.51 -25.51 -3.84
N GLY A 153 36.88 -26.79 -4.05
CA GLY A 153 36.44 -27.57 -5.20
C GLY A 153 34.93 -27.88 -5.23
N ALA A 154 34.29 -28.01 -4.05
CA ALA A 154 32.86 -28.25 -3.93
C ALA A 154 32.01 -26.96 -3.87
N ALA A 155 32.57 -25.86 -3.34
CA ALA A 155 31.94 -24.54 -3.32
C ALA A 155 31.97 -23.81 -4.69
N LEU A 156 32.83 -24.26 -5.60
CA LEU A 156 32.88 -23.83 -7.01
C LEU A 156 31.82 -24.50 -7.90
N ALA A 157 31.02 -25.42 -7.37
CA ALA A 157 29.78 -25.86 -8.01
C ALA A 157 28.68 -24.83 -7.75
N ALA A 158 28.88 -23.60 -8.25
CA ALA A 158 27.78 -22.67 -8.45
C ALA A 158 26.68 -23.39 -9.26
N PRO A 159 25.39 -23.22 -8.93
CA PRO A 159 24.32 -23.70 -9.81
C PRO A 159 24.58 -23.15 -11.23
N PRO A 160 24.18 -23.89 -12.28
CA PRO A 160 24.44 -23.48 -13.66
C PRO A 160 24.05 -22.01 -13.84
N SER A 161 24.97 -21.21 -14.37
CA SER A 161 24.90 -19.74 -14.44
C SER A 161 23.66 -19.17 -15.15
N GLY A 162 22.78 -20.01 -15.69
CA GLY A 162 21.52 -19.58 -16.28
C GLY A 162 20.35 -19.49 -15.30
N GLU A 163 20.38 -20.19 -14.15
CA GLU A 163 19.29 -20.15 -13.16
C GLU A 163 19.40 -18.91 -12.26
N ASN A 164 20.61 -18.54 -11.86
CA ASN A 164 20.87 -17.35 -11.05
C ASN A 164 20.74 -16.05 -11.86
N GLU A 165 21.17 -16.02 -13.13
CA GLU A 165 20.99 -14.83 -14.00
C GLU A 165 19.51 -14.50 -14.21
N ALA A 166 18.67 -15.52 -14.43
CA ALA A 166 17.22 -15.33 -14.58
C ALA A 166 16.53 -14.91 -13.26
N GLU A 167 16.98 -15.44 -12.11
CA GLU A 167 16.50 -15.01 -10.79
C GLU A 167 16.94 -13.58 -10.46
N GLU A 168 18.17 -13.19 -10.82
CA GLU A 168 18.71 -11.83 -10.65
C GLU A 168 17.95 -10.81 -11.53
N GLU A 169 17.73 -11.13 -12.81
CA GLU A 169 16.94 -10.29 -13.72
C GLU A 169 15.51 -10.11 -13.20
N ALA A 170 14.88 -11.19 -12.73
CA ALA A 170 13.54 -11.12 -12.13
C ALA A 170 13.54 -10.24 -10.86
N ASN A 171 14.54 -10.37 -9.99
CA ASN A 171 14.67 -9.57 -8.77
C ASN A 171 14.80 -8.08 -9.06
N GLU A 172 15.66 -7.71 -10.02
CA GLU A 172 15.83 -6.32 -10.46
C GLU A 172 14.53 -5.75 -11.04
N ILE A 173 13.80 -6.53 -11.85
CA ILE A 173 12.51 -6.11 -12.42
C ILE A 173 11.50 -5.84 -11.30
N TRP A 174 11.33 -6.77 -10.35
CA TRP A 174 10.33 -6.61 -9.30
C TRP A 174 10.64 -5.45 -8.35
N GLN A 175 11.91 -5.32 -7.94
CA GLN A 175 12.40 -4.20 -7.13
C GLN A 175 12.27 -2.87 -7.86
N GLY A 176 12.74 -2.81 -9.10
CA GLY A 176 12.66 -1.63 -9.95
C GLY A 176 11.22 -1.21 -10.20
N LEU A 177 10.32 -2.15 -10.50
CA LEU A 177 8.91 -1.88 -10.71
C LEU A 177 8.22 -1.38 -9.44
N HIS A 178 8.50 -1.99 -8.29
CA HIS A 178 7.94 -1.54 -7.02
C HIS A 178 8.42 -0.12 -6.66
N ALA A 179 9.72 0.14 -6.67
CA ALA A 179 10.27 1.45 -6.30
C ALA A 179 9.98 2.55 -7.33
N ALA A 180 10.22 2.28 -8.62
CA ALA A 180 10.17 3.29 -9.67
C ALA A 180 8.75 3.60 -10.16
N LEU A 181 7.78 2.68 -10.01
CA LEU A 181 6.40 2.95 -10.43
C LEU A 181 5.46 3.25 -9.28
N VAL A 182 5.53 2.50 -8.16
CA VAL A 182 4.51 2.62 -7.10
C VAL A 182 4.61 3.98 -6.41
N LYS A 183 5.80 4.37 -5.96
CA LYS A 183 6.00 5.62 -5.22
C LYS A 183 5.59 6.88 -6.00
N PRO A 184 6.10 7.15 -7.23
CA PRO A 184 5.73 8.37 -7.95
C PRO A 184 4.25 8.37 -8.38
N ALA A 185 3.72 7.23 -8.83
CA ALA A 185 2.31 7.14 -9.22
C ALA A 185 1.39 7.37 -8.00
N LEU A 186 1.72 6.80 -6.85
CA LEU A 186 0.97 7.01 -5.61
C LEU A 186 1.00 8.47 -5.19
N ILE A 187 2.17 9.12 -5.19
CA ILE A 187 2.31 10.53 -4.83
C ILE A 187 1.48 11.40 -5.77
N LEU A 188 1.59 11.20 -7.08
CA LEU A 188 0.81 11.96 -8.07
C LEU A 188 -0.69 11.79 -7.84
N LEU A 189 -1.17 10.55 -7.67
CA LEU A 189 -2.57 10.25 -7.42
C LEU A 189 -3.07 10.84 -6.11
N LEU A 190 -2.26 10.80 -5.04
CA LEU A 190 -2.59 11.43 -3.76
C LEU A 190 -2.68 12.95 -3.90
N LEU A 191 -1.73 13.59 -4.59
CA LEU A 191 -1.76 15.04 -4.83
C LEU A 191 -3.00 15.44 -5.63
N LEU A 192 -3.34 14.69 -6.69
CA LEU A 192 -4.55 14.93 -7.47
C LEU A 192 -5.82 14.72 -6.63
N HIS A 193 -5.84 13.71 -5.77
CA HIS A 193 -6.97 13.41 -4.90
C HIS A 193 -7.19 14.50 -3.84
N LEU A 194 -6.13 14.88 -3.12
CA LEU A 194 -6.17 15.95 -2.13
C LEU A 194 -6.49 17.29 -2.80
N GLY A 195 -5.82 17.60 -3.91
CA GLY A 195 -6.07 18.82 -4.69
C GLY A 195 -7.52 18.91 -5.17
N GLY A 196 -8.09 17.81 -5.65
CA GLY A 196 -9.51 17.71 -5.98
C GLY A 196 -10.40 18.01 -4.77
N ALA A 197 -10.18 17.34 -3.64
CA ALA A 197 -10.95 17.58 -2.42
C ALA A 197 -10.88 19.03 -1.92
N LEU A 198 -9.69 19.65 -1.99
CA LEU A 198 -9.48 21.05 -1.60
C LEU A 198 -10.14 22.02 -2.60
N LYS A 199 -10.06 21.75 -3.90
CA LYS A 199 -10.75 22.53 -4.95
C LYS A 199 -12.26 22.48 -4.73
N HIS A 200 -12.82 21.30 -4.49
CA HIS A 200 -14.23 21.12 -4.18
C HIS A 200 -14.66 21.85 -2.90
N HIS A 201 -13.81 21.84 -1.85
CA HIS A 201 -14.09 22.51 -0.59
C HIS A 201 -14.00 24.04 -0.68
N PHE A 202 -12.96 24.59 -1.31
CA PHE A 202 -12.68 26.03 -1.32
C PHE A 202 -13.24 26.78 -2.53
N VAL A 203 -13.20 26.16 -3.72
CA VAL A 203 -13.66 26.78 -4.97
C VAL A 203 -15.12 26.47 -5.22
N ASP A 204 -15.47 25.18 -5.28
CA ASP A 204 -16.85 24.77 -5.58
C ASP A 204 -17.78 24.90 -4.35
N ARG A 205 -17.21 24.98 -3.15
CA ARG A 205 -17.91 25.06 -1.86
C ARG A 205 -18.98 23.99 -1.70
N ASP A 206 -18.64 22.76 -2.08
CA ASP A 206 -19.55 21.63 -2.01
C ASP A 206 -19.29 20.72 -0.79
N ASP A 207 -20.21 19.78 -0.58
CA ASP A 207 -20.19 18.87 0.57
C ASP A 207 -19.24 17.66 0.38
N THR A 208 -18.34 17.65 -0.62
CA THR A 208 -17.48 16.49 -0.90
C THR A 208 -16.65 16.06 0.32
N LEU A 209 -15.95 17.01 0.94
CA LEU A 209 -15.17 16.73 2.16
C LEU A 209 -16.09 16.47 3.36
N ALA A 210 -17.21 17.20 3.47
CA ALA A 210 -18.17 17.03 4.56
C ALA A 210 -18.75 15.61 4.62
N ARG A 211 -19.04 15.01 3.45
CA ARG A 211 -19.48 13.62 3.31
C ARG A 211 -18.46 12.62 3.84
N MET A 212 -17.16 12.88 3.70
CA MET A 212 -16.09 12.03 4.24
C MET A 212 -15.82 12.26 5.73
N LEU A 213 -16.29 13.36 6.29
CA LEU A 213 -16.26 13.63 7.73
C LEU A 213 -17.52 13.12 8.46
N GLY A 214 -18.43 12.44 7.76
CA GLY A 214 -19.69 11.94 8.32
C GLY A 214 -20.71 13.04 8.61
N ARG A 215 -20.54 14.24 8.06
CA ARG A 215 -21.49 15.34 8.21
C ARG A 215 -22.58 15.21 7.15
N LEU A 216 -23.85 15.29 7.56
CA LEU A 216 -24.98 15.31 6.63
C LEU A 216 -24.91 16.59 5.76
N PRO A 217 -25.25 16.50 4.46
CA PRO A 217 -25.24 17.65 3.57
C PRO A 217 -26.24 18.71 4.04
N ALA A 218 -25.81 19.98 4.11
CA ALA A 218 -26.57 21.08 4.72
C ALA A 218 -27.97 21.30 4.10
N ARG A 219 -28.16 20.87 2.83
CA ARG A 219 -29.45 20.96 2.12
C ARG A 219 -30.51 19.96 2.58
N ALA A 220 -30.15 18.82 3.17
CA ALA A 220 -31.13 17.84 3.65
C ALA A 220 -31.87 18.33 4.90
N SER A 221 -31.20 19.11 5.74
CA SER A 221 -31.75 19.69 6.97
C SER A 221 -32.81 20.79 6.71
N ALA A 222 -32.85 21.35 5.51
CA ALA A 222 -33.77 22.44 5.15
C ALA A 222 -35.16 21.94 4.68
N VAL A 223 -35.30 20.66 4.33
CA VAL A 223 -36.58 20.10 3.82
C VAL A 223 -37.46 19.53 4.94
N SER A 224 -36.90 19.31 6.13
CA SER A 224 -37.63 18.89 7.33
C SER A 224 -38.07 20.09 8.19
N GLY A 225 -38.68 21.11 7.58
CA GLY A 225 -39.41 22.12 8.35
C GLY A 225 -40.68 21.52 8.96
N PRO A 226 -41.20 22.02 10.09
CA PRO A 226 -42.43 21.51 10.69
C PRO A 226 -43.59 21.57 9.68
N PRO A 227 -44.56 20.64 9.73
CA PRO A 227 -45.72 20.72 8.87
C PRO A 227 -46.40 22.07 9.08
N VAL A 228 -46.60 22.79 7.97
CA VAL A 228 -47.40 24.02 7.96
C VAL A 228 -48.82 23.62 8.42
N PRO A 229 -49.40 24.32 9.40
CA PRO A 229 -50.66 23.94 10.05
C PRO A 229 -51.85 23.91 9.09
#